data_AF-A0A968HQ84-F1
#
_entry.id   AF-A0A968HQ84-F1
#
_cell.length_a   1.000
_cell.length_b   1.000
_cell.length_c   1.000
_cell.angle_alpha   90.00
_cell.angle_beta   90.00
_cell.angle_gamma   90.00
#
_symmetry.space_group_name_H-M   'P 1'
#
loop_
_entity.id
_entity.type
_entity.pdbx_description
1 polymer ?
#
loop_
_entity_poly.entity_id
_entity_poly.type
_entity_poly.pdbx_seq_one_letter_code
_entity_poly.pdbx_strand_id
1 'polypeptide(L)'
;MNRGFWGARGGAPDRAGNQLGQGFVYLHDVHQLAVVQYRREGRWPDWQPANPGRASLGLLFPEQHMLADEIELWEEFGTVQPAAVLTLDDVPVAIVYERAE
;
A
#
# COMPACT_ATOMS: atom_id res chain seq x y z
N MET A 1 -16.35 20.52 -5.16
CA MET A 1 -14.90 20.45 -5.48
C MET A 1 -14.15 20.38 -4.17
N ASN A 2 -13.84 19.17 -3.71
CA ASN A 2 -12.89 18.88 -2.62
C ASN A 2 -12.42 17.44 -2.85
N ARG A 3 -11.57 17.24 -3.87
CA ARG A 3 -10.79 16.00 -4.01
C ARG A 3 -9.62 16.13 -3.03
N GLY A 4 -9.91 15.91 -1.75
CA GLY A 4 -8.89 15.87 -0.71
C GLY A 4 -8.10 14.59 -0.89
N PHE A 5 -7.02 14.65 -1.66
CA PHE A 5 -6.00 13.61 -1.64
C PHE A 5 -5.43 13.53 -0.22
N TRP A 6 -5.49 12.35 0.40
CA TRP A 6 -4.85 12.05 1.70
C TRP A 6 -3.36 11.69 1.55
N GLY A 7 -2.77 11.90 0.37
CA GLY A 7 -1.44 11.40 0.00
C GLY A 7 -0.22 12.13 0.57
N ALA A 8 -0.38 13.13 1.44
CA ALA A 8 0.76 13.83 2.06
C ALA A 8 0.91 13.61 3.57
N ARG A 9 -0.08 12.98 4.22
CA ARG A 9 -0.03 12.71 5.67
C ARG A 9 -0.56 11.31 6.06
N GLY A 10 -1.21 10.58 5.13
CA GLY A 10 -1.65 9.21 5.32
C GLY A 10 -0.48 8.27 5.60
N GLY A 11 -0.69 7.31 6.50
CA GLY A 11 0.32 6.47 7.14
C GLY A 11 1.41 5.93 6.21
N ALA A 12 2.66 6.22 6.56
CA ALA A 12 3.77 5.48 6.03
C ALA A 12 3.72 4.03 6.55
N PRO A 13 4.29 3.05 5.82
CA PRO A 13 4.22 1.64 6.20
C PRO A 13 4.83 1.29 7.57
N ASP A 14 5.64 2.19 8.15
CA ASP A 14 6.34 1.93 9.40
C ASP A 14 5.59 2.42 10.66
N ARG A 15 4.38 1.91 10.97
CA ARG A 15 3.85 2.17 12.33
C ARG A 15 2.80 1.25 12.95
N ALA A 16 2.67 0.01 12.52
CA ALA A 16 1.67 -0.87 13.14
C ALA A 16 2.17 -2.31 13.37
N GLY A 17 3.36 -2.51 13.93
CA GLY A 17 3.78 -3.82 14.49
C GLY A 17 3.78 -5.03 13.52
N ASN A 18 3.49 -4.81 12.24
CA ASN A 18 3.38 -5.84 11.23
C ASN A 18 4.77 -6.09 10.65
N GLN A 19 5.30 -7.29 10.83
CA GLN A 19 6.49 -7.76 10.13
C GLN A 19 6.14 -8.00 8.67
N LEU A 20 6.11 -6.92 7.88
CA LEU A 20 5.90 -7.03 6.44
C LEU A 20 7.19 -7.48 5.75
N GLY A 21 7.06 -8.30 4.71
CA GLY A 21 8.18 -8.79 3.92
C GLY A 21 9.02 -7.66 3.30
N GLN A 22 10.24 -7.98 2.89
CA GLN A 22 11.10 -7.09 2.08
C GLN A 22 11.01 -7.48 0.61
N GLY A 23 11.31 -6.56 -0.32
CA GLY A 23 11.38 -6.89 -1.75
C GLY A 23 10.59 -5.95 -2.68
N PHE A 24 10.07 -6.52 -3.77
CA PHE A 24 9.37 -5.77 -4.81
C PHE A 24 7.92 -5.49 -4.41
N VAL A 25 7.52 -4.22 -4.40
CA VAL A 25 6.17 -3.76 -4.05
C VAL A 25 5.47 -3.16 -5.26
N TYR A 26 4.25 -3.59 -5.51
CA TYR A 26 3.33 -2.91 -6.41
C TYR A 26 2.64 -1.79 -5.64
N LEU A 27 2.72 -0.57 -6.17
CA LEU A 27 2.12 0.62 -5.59
C LEU A 27 0.89 0.99 -6.40
N HIS A 28 -0.28 0.91 -5.78
CA HIS A 28 -1.52 1.34 -6.40
C HIS A 28 -2.01 2.64 -5.76
N ASP A 29 -2.21 3.65 -6.61
CA ASP A 29 -2.60 5.02 -6.23
C ASP A 29 -1.75 5.71 -5.15
N VAL A 30 -0.48 5.30 -5.06
CA VAL A 30 0.54 6.04 -4.31
C VAL A 30 1.25 7.01 -5.23
N HIS A 31 1.09 8.31 -4.96
CA HIS A 31 1.84 9.33 -5.70
C HIS A 31 3.35 9.16 -5.44
N GLN A 32 4.17 9.18 -6.49
CA GLN A 32 5.63 8.98 -6.38
C GLN A 32 6.30 9.97 -5.40
N LEU A 33 5.80 11.21 -5.32
CA LEU A 33 6.27 12.20 -4.34
C LEU A 33 6.02 11.79 -2.87
N ALA A 34 4.95 11.05 -2.59
CA ALA A 34 4.71 10.51 -1.25
C ALA A 34 5.79 9.48 -0.88
N VAL A 35 6.16 8.60 -1.81
CA VAL A 35 7.27 7.64 -1.63
C VAL A 35 8.59 8.36 -1.34
N VAL A 36 8.91 9.41 -2.11
CA VAL A 36 10.11 10.23 -1.88
C VAL A 36 10.08 10.87 -0.50
N GLN A 37 8.93 11.41 -0.08
CA GLN A 37 8.75 12.00 1.24
C GLN A 37 8.93 10.96 2.36
N TYR A 38 8.32 9.78 2.25
CA TYR A 38 8.47 8.71 3.24
C TYR A 38 9.92 8.22 3.33
N ARG A 39 10.64 8.10 2.22
CA ARG A 39 12.07 7.77 2.22
C ARG A 39 12.89 8.83 2.94
N ARG A 40 12.62 10.11 2.67
CA ARG A 40 13.28 11.24 3.35
C ARG A 40 13.00 11.24 4.85
N GLU A 41 11.80 10.85 5.25
CA GLU A 41 11.38 10.75 6.66
C GLU A 41 11.86 9.45 7.34
N GLY A 42 12.52 8.54 6.63
CA GLY A 42 12.94 7.23 7.16
C GLY A 42 11.78 6.27 7.43
N ARG A 43 10.60 6.53 6.85
CA ARG A 43 9.36 5.78 7.08
C ARG A 43 8.99 4.84 5.94
N TRP A 44 9.75 4.88 4.84
CA TRP A 44 9.63 3.92 3.74
C TRP A 44 10.47 2.68 4.07
N PRO A 45 9.88 1.47 4.09
CA PRO A 45 10.65 0.23 4.21
C PRO A 45 11.62 0.07 3.04
N ASP A 46 12.51 -0.93 3.10
CA ASP A 46 13.38 -1.27 1.97
C ASP A 46 12.62 -2.00 0.84
N TRP A 47 11.55 -1.38 0.37
CA TRP A 47 10.70 -1.85 -0.70
C TRP A 47 11.07 -1.19 -2.03
N GLN A 48 11.15 -2.01 -3.06
CA GLN A 48 11.47 -1.60 -4.42
C GLN A 48 10.19 -1.59 -5.27
N PRO A 49 9.75 -0.42 -5.77
CA PRO A 49 8.56 -0.36 -6.63
C PRO A 49 8.73 -1.24 -7.88
N ALA A 50 7.71 -2.05 -8.19
CA ALA A 50 7.69 -2.94 -9.34
C ALA A 50 6.27 -3.05 -9.95
N ASN A 51 6.22 -3.57 -11.17
CA ASN A 51 4.98 -3.91 -11.85
C ASN A 51 4.32 -5.13 -11.15
N PRO A 52 2.98 -5.31 -11.23
CA PRO A 52 2.26 -6.38 -10.53
C PRO A 52 2.88 -7.77 -10.70
N GLY A 53 3.21 -8.17 -11.94
CA GLY A 53 3.77 -9.50 -12.22
C GLY A 53 5.19 -9.75 -11.69
N ARG A 54 5.86 -8.76 -11.10
CA ARG A 54 7.16 -8.92 -10.40
C ARG A 54 7.09 -8.60 -8.90
N ALA A 55 5.96 -8.10 -8.43
CA ALA A 55 5.78 -7.71 -7.05
C ALA A 55 5.41 -8.91 -6.17
N SER A 56 6.00 -8.96 -4.98
CA SER A 56 5.63 -9.90 -3.91
C SER A 56 4.67 -9.26 -2.91
N LEU A 57 4.58 -7.93 -2.89
CA LEU A 57 3.71 -7.13 -2.01
C LEU A 57 2.86 -6.16 -2.83
N GLY A 58 1.62 -5.93 -2.42
CA GLY A 58 0.75 -4.90 -2.97
C GLY A 58 0.40 -3.88 -1.90
N LEU A 59 0.66 -2.59 -2.16
CA LEU A 59 0.26 -1.48 -1.29
C LEU A 59 -0.82 -0.67 -1.99
N LEU A 60 -2.05 -0.72 -1.45
CA LEU A 60 -3.23 -0.05 -1.96
C LEU A 60 -3.67 1.05 -1.00
N PHE A 61 -3.91 2.25 -1.51
CA PHE A 61 -4.55 3.35 -0.77
C PHE A 61 -6.01 3.43 -1.20
N PRO A 62 -6.96 2.86 -0.43
CA PRO A 62 -8.33 2.75 -0.90
C PRO A 62 -9.01 4.13 -0.96
N GLU A 63 -9.47 4.51 -2.16
CA GLU A 63 -10.49 5.55 -2.34
C GLU A 63 -11.87 4.92 -2.60
N GLN A 64 -12.94 5.69 -2.33
CA GLN A 64 -14.34 5.23 -2.39
C GLN A 64 -14.77 4.63 -3.75
N HIS A 65 -13.99 4.81 -4.82
CA HIS A 65 -14.29 4.30 -6.17
C HIS A 65 -13.41 3.11 -6.61
N MET A 66 -12.54 2.58 -5.75
CA MET A 66 -11.49 1.60 -6.10
C MET A 66 -11.84 0.14 -5.82
N LEU A 67 -13.14 -0.21 -5.79
CA LEU A 67 -13.56 -1.61 -5.62
C LEU A 67 -13.04 -2.50 -6.77
N ALA A 68 -12.91 -1.95 -7.98
CA ALA A 68 -12.40 -2.68 -9.13
C ALA A 68 -10.90 -3.03 -8.99
N ASP A 69 -10.10 -2.12 -8.46
CA ASP A 69 -8.65 -2.29 -8.31
C ASP A 69 -8.30 -3.27 -7.19
N GLU A 70 -9.11 -3.29 -6.12
CA GLU A 70 -8.97 -4.28 -5.06
C GLU A 70 -9.30 -5.70 -5.56
N ILE A 71 -10.30 -5.85 -6.44
CA ILE A 71 -10.61 -7.12 -7.10
C ILE A 71 -9.46 -7.57 -8.02
N GLU A 72 -8.86 -6.67 -8.81
CA GLU A 72 -7.69 -7.01 -9.65
C GLU A 72 -6.51 -7.50 -8.79
N LEU A 73 -6.30 -6.86 -7.64
CA LEU A 73 -5.29 -7.28 -6.68
C LEU A 73 -5.58 -8.68 -6.11
N TRP A 74 -6.83 -9.00 -5.81
CA TRP A 74 -7.21 -10.33 -5.34
C TRP A 74 -6.96 -11.42 -6.40
N GLU A 75 -7.30 -11.13 -7.66
CA GLU A 75 -7.05 -12.04 -8.78
C GLU A 75 -5.55 -12.27 -8.99
N GLU A 76 -4.77 -11.19 -9.00
CA GLU A 76 -3.33 -11.26 -9.20
C GLU A 76 -2.60 -11.93 -8.05
N PHE A 77 -2.99 -11.67 -6.80
CA PHE A 77 -2.29 -12.16 -5.60
C PHE A 77 -2.84 -13.49 -5.09
N GLY A 78 -3.97 -13.94 -5.66
CA GLY A 78 -4.61 -15.20 -5.28
C GLY A 78 -5.20 -15.18 -3.86
N THR A 79 -5.51 -14.01 -3.31
CA THR A 79 -6.05 -13.86 -1.96
C THR A 79 -7.00 -12.68 -1.83
N VAL A 80 -8.06 -12.86 -1.04
CA VAL A 80 -8.97 -11.78 -0.59
C VAL A 80 -8.66 -11.33 0.84
N GLN A 81 -7.71 -11.99 1.51
CA GLN A 81 -7.35 -11.71 2.88
C GLN A 81 -6.15 -10.74 2.91
N PRO A 82 -6.29 -9.53 3.49
CA PRO A 82 -5.16 -8.61 3.61
C PRO A 82 -4.15 -9.13 4.64
N ALA A 83 -2.86 -8.95 4.33
CA ALA A 83 -1.76 -9.24 5.24
C ALA A 83 -1.66 -8.18 6.35
N ALA A 84 -2.00 -6.93 6.04
CA ALA A 84 -2.08 -5.85 7.00
C ALA A 84 -3.04 -4.75 6.57
N VAL A 85 -3.60 -4.05 7.55
CA VAL A 85 -4.27 -2.76 7.35
C VAL A 85 -3.48 -1.71 8.11
N LEU A 86 -2.93 -0.74 7.39
CA LEU A 86 -2.19 0.37 7.96
C LEU A 86 -3.18 1.46 8.37
N THR A 87 -3.07 1.90 9.62
CA THR A 87 -3.95 2.94 10.18
C THR A 87 -3.17 4.20 10.53
N LEU A 88 -3.87 5.33 10.49
CA LEU A 88 -3.43 6.61 11.05
C LEU A 88 -4.53 7.09 11.99
N ASP A 89 -4.23 7.21 13.29
CA ASP A 89 -5.21 7.61 14.31
C ASP A 89 -6.51 6.78 14.22
N ASP A 90 -6.37 5.45 14.16
CA ASP A 90 -7.44 4.45 14.01
C ASP A 90 -8.24 4.51 12.68
N VAL A 91 -7.86 5.38 11.76
CA VAL A 91 -8.43 5.43 10.40
C VAL A 91 -7.61 4.55 9.47
N PRO A 92 -8.20 3.55 8.78
CA PRO A 92 -7.50 2.78 7.76
C PRO A 92 -7.12 3.69 6.58
N VAL A 93 -5.84 3.71 6.24
CA VAL A 93 -5.27 4.57 5.19
C VAL A 93 -4.65 3.78 4.06
N ALA A 94 -4.22 2.56 4.31
CA ALA A 94 -3.71 1.66 3.29
C ALA A 94 -3.94 0.19 3.68
N ILE A 95 -4.06 -0.67 2.68
CA ILE A 95 -4.23 -2.11 2.82
C ILE A 95 -3.06 -2.78 2.11
N VAL A 96 -2.50 -3.81 2.74
CA VAL A 96 -1.38 -4.59 2.22
C VAL A 96 -1.84 -6.01 1.92
N TYR A 97 -1.55 -6.48 0.71
CA TYR A 97 -1.77 -7.86 0.28
C TYR A 97 -0.43 -8.56 0.06
N GLU A 98 -0.37 -9.83 0.44
CA GLU A 98 0.74 -10.73 0.20
C GLU A 98 0.27 -11.87 -0.68
N ARG A 99 1.08 -12.26 -1.67
CA ARG A 99 0.72 -13.31 -2.63
C ARG A 99 0.63 -14.66 -1.91
N ALA A 100 -0.45 -15.40 -2.16
CA ALA A 100 -0.57 -16.77 -1.66
C ALA A 100 0.46 -17.67 -2.38
N GLU A 101 1.18 -18.51 -1.63
CA GLU A 101 2.07 -19.55 -2.19
C GLU A 101 1.30 -20.66 -2.93
#